data_AF-A0A4Z2HT38-F1
#
_entry.id   AF-A0A4Z2HT38-F1
#
_cell.length_a   1.000
_cell.length_b   1.000
_cell.length_c   1.000
_cell.angle_alpha   90.00
_cell.angle_beta   90.00
_cell.angle_gamma   90.00
#
_symmetry.space_group_name_H-M   'P 1'
#
loop_
_entity.id
_entity.type
_entity.pdbx_description
1 polymer ?
#
loop_
_entity_poly.entity_id
_entity_poly.type
_entity_poly.pdbx_seq_one_letter_code
_entity_poly.pdbx_strand_id
1 'polypeptide(L)'
;MASPQHQQLLPRNTEASCDSSGDGGVSVRIGSSAKHKHGGGPLGSIGGGFMGGSKHCKYSISSSCSSGESAAKRPVVKSNRPQKKMPQLFERSAGHFWDPKFDSSILEEACRERCFPQTRRRFRFVLLYLSAAALLWGFYFAANPSRCDRTAFLLPTASFLLVCLLLFFLTFTRLYSQWYNQVSLLLIIVTFTLTLAPQIQTSSFGETALDVEEFSGVGPTSNLSDDKLLATNPWSPCLSPVGTFSLCIEVLLLLYSVLHVRLYASVLLGFLYSVVFESLGWLHLTPAGKNWSFDSQSDWNTLCWLGPAKALLHLCAHAIGIHLFIMSEVRSRSTFLKVGQAIMHGKDLEVEKALKERMIHSVMPRIVADDLMKQGDEEMGDNSVKRYSTSGAAAAISSPKNNKRKKTSIPRGHIIFRPFNMKRMEPVSILFADIVGFTKMSANKSAHALVGLLNDLFGRFDRLCELTGCEKISTLGDCYYCVAGCPEPRPDHAYCCVEMGLGMIQAIEQFCQEKREMVNMRVGVHTGTVLCGILGMKRFKFDVWSNDVNLANLMEQLGVAGKVHLSQATANFLDDRYQHEDGQVIERIGQSVVADQLKGRRSLNEWTA
;
A
#
# COMPACT_ATOMS: atom_id res chain seq x y z
N MET A 1 -16.96 21.61 56.38
CA MET A 1 -15.79 22.45 56.71
C MET A 1 -15.39 23.22 55.46
N ALA A 2 -15.44 24.55 55.57
CA ALA A 2 -14.90 25.64 54.72
C ALA A 2 -14.99 25.59 53.18
N SER A 3 -15.64 26.63 52.64
CA SER A 3 -15.63 27.11 51.24
C SER A 3 -14.53 28.22 51.07
N PRO A 4 -14.38 28.94 49.93
CA PRO A 4 -13.10 29.10 49.22
C PRO A 4 -12.63 30.58 49.14
N GLN A 5 -11.44 30.86 48.58
CA GLN A 5 -11.09 32.21 48.12
C GLN A 5 -10.35 32.24 46.77
N HIS A 6 -11.07 32.85 45.81
CA HIS A 6 -10.69 33.86 44.81
C HIS A 6 -9.76 33.57 43.61
N GLN A 7 -10.32 33.91 42.45
CA GLN A 7 -9.76 34.05 41.11
C GLN A 7 -8.69 35.14 41.01
N GLN A 8 -7.76 34.99 40.06
CA GLN A 8 -7.35 36.11 39.19
C GLN A 8 -7.11 35.63 37.74
N LEU A 9 -7.51 36.50 36.81
CA LEU A 9 -7.65 36.32 35.37
C LEU A 9 -6.31 36.40 34.60
N LEU A 10 -6.14 35.48 33.62
CA LEU A 10 -5.62 35.62 32.23
C LEU A 10 -4.45 36.59 31.90
N PRO A 11 -3.49 36.23 31.02
CA PRO A 11 -3.83 36.08 29.59
C PRO A 11 -3.18 34.92 28.82
N ARG A 12 -4.01 34.35 27.95
CA ARG A 12 -3.78 33.89 26.56
C ARG A 12 -2.33 33.88 26.05
N ASN A 13 -1.87 32.67 25.70
CA ASN A 13 -1.17 32.26 24.47
C ASN A 13 -0.06 31.25 24.79
N THR A 14 -0.41 29.97 24.76
CA THR A 14 0.55 28.87 24.68
C THR A 14 -0.02 27.86 23.69
N GLU A 15 0.38 27.99 22.44
CA GLU A 15 0.24 26.92 21.45
C GLU A 15 1.27 25.84 21.82
N ALA A 16 0.78 24.66 22.20
CA ALA A 16 1.61 23.48 22.36
C ALA A 16 1.71 22.77 21.00
N SER A 17 2.84 22.93 20.30
CA SER A 17 3.15 22.05 19.15
C SER A 17 3.96 20.86 19.65
N CYS A 18 3.43 19.65 19.49
CA CYS A 18 4.19 18.42 19.69
C CYS A 18 5.06 18.16 18.47
N ASP A 19 6.39 18.22 18.63
CA ASP A 19 7.32 17.77 17.59
C ASP A 19 7.69 16.31 17.88
N SER A 20 7.22 15.39 17.03
CA SER A 20 7.64 13.98 17.08
C SER A 20 8.99 13.83 16.41
N SER A 21 10.04 14.29 17.09
CA SER A 21 11.41 13.89 16.81
C SER A 21 11.85 12.96 17.94
N GLY A 22 11.97 11.68 17.61
CA GLY A 22 12.53 10.69 18.52
C GLY A 22 13.99 11.01 18.79
N ASP A 23 14.24 11.68 19.91
CA ASP A 23 15.40 11.39 20.75
C ASP A 23 15.08 11.85 22.18
N GLY A 24 15.29 10.96 23.15
CA GLY A 24 14.97 11.21 24.54
C GLY A 24 15.90 12.26 25.15
N GLY A 25 15.35 13.42 25.52
CA GLY A 25 16.08 14.42 26.30
C GLY A 25 15.30 15.71 26.50
N VAL A 26 14.63 15.88 27.64
CA VAL A 26 14.02 17.15 28.04
C VAL A 26 15.07 18.03 28.70
N SER A 27 15.34 19.22 28.13
CA SER A 27 16.03 20.29 28.87
C SER A 27 15.34 21.64 28.60
N VAL A 28 15.02 22.34 29.69
CA VAL A 28 14.39 23.66 29.70
C VAL A 28 15.45 24.68 30.11
N ARG A 29 15.66 25.74 29.33
CA ARG A 29 16.48 26.89 29.73
C ARG A 29 15.68 28.18 29.57
N ILE A 30 15.53 28.90 30.68
CA ILE A 30 14.89 30.22 30.76
C ILE A 30 15.99 31.27 30.59
N GLY A 31 15.81 32.20 29.65
CA GLY A 31 16.70 33.36 29.46
C GLY A 31 15.88 34.63 29.27
N SER A 32 16.02 35.55 30.22
CA SER A 32 15.26 36.79 30.37
C SER A 32 15.71 37.93 29.43
N SER A 33 14.73 38.77 29.12
CA SER A 33 14.73 40.01 28.33
C SER A 33 15.73 41.11 28.73
N ALA A 34 16.20 41.91 27.77
CA ALA A 34 16.35 43.36 27.92
C ALA A 34 16.52 44.10 26.56
N LYS A 35 15.89 45.28 26.48
CA LYS A 35 15.72 46.21 25.33
C LYS A 35 16.78 47.32 25.26
N HIS A 36 16.77 48.05 24.12
CA HIS A 36 16.99 49.51 23.88
C HIS A 36 18.17 49.85 22.94
N LYS A 37 18.23 50.96 22.17
CA LYS A 37 17.31 51.87 21.42
C LYS A 37 18.22 52.99 20.82
N HIS A 38 17.98 53.44 19.56
CA HIS A 38 18.49 54.68 18.89
C HIS A 38 20.02 54.84 18.69
N GLY A 39 20.59 55.54 17.70
CA GLY A 39 20.16 56.34 16.55
C GLY A 39 21.36 57.15 16.02
N GLY A 40 21.41 57.48 14.71
CA GLY A 40 22.30 58.51 14.11
C GLY A 40 23.59 58.04 13.42
N GLY A 41 23.69 58.25 12.09
CA GLY A 41 24.97 58.28 11.34
C GLY A 41 25.53 59.73 11.27
N PRO A 42 26.49 60.07 10.36
CA PRO A 42 27.20 59.24 9.37
C PRO A 42 28.74 59.41 9.38
N LEU A 43 29.51 58.45 8.84
CA LEU A 43 30.60 58.62 7.86
C LEU A 43 31.40 57.31 7.68
N GLY A 44 31.72 56.98 6.43
CA GLY A 44 33.05 56.47 6.06
C GLY A 44 33.30 54.95 6.07
N SER A 45 33.32 54.39 4.86
CA SER A 45 34.32 53.43 4.37
C SER A 45 34.14 51.91 4.60
N ILE A 46 33.86 51.24 3.48
CA ILE A 46 34.50 50.04 2.92
C ILE A 46 34.56 48.76 3.79
N GLY A 47 33.91 47.69 3.28
CA GLY A 47 34.25 46.30 3.62
C GLY A 47 33.02 45.40 3.71
N GLY A 48 32.74 44.64 2.65
CA GLY A 48 31.53 43.84 2.50
C GLY A 48 31.46 42.60 3.40
N GLY A 49 30.23 42.30 3.84
CA GLY A 49 29.80 41.01 4.36
C GLY A 49 28.27 40.92 4.37
N PHE A 50 27.72 39.77 3.97
CA PHE A 50 26.39 39.23 4.34
C PHE A 50 26.36 37.78 3.82
N MET A 51 26.49 36.73 4.64
CA MET A 51 25.47 36.06 5.47
C MET A 51 24.11 35.79 4.80
N GLY A 52 23.82 34.49 4.60
CA GLY A 52 22.70 33.79 5.24
C GLY A 52 21.33 33.81 4.56
N GLY A 53 20.81 32.61 4.24
CA GLY A 53 19.41 32.42 3.88
C GLY A 53 19.01 30.95 3.71
N SER A 54 18.75 30.26 4.82
CA SER A 54 18.08 28.95 4.86
C SER A 54 16.63 29.08 4.38
N LYS A 55 16.28 28.39 3.29
CA LYS A 55 14.90 28.34 2.78
C LYS A 55 14.20 27.06 3.26
N HIS A 56 13.22 27.26 4.15
CA HIS A 56 12.17 26.32 4.50
C HIS A 56 11.50 25.72 3.25
N CYS A 57 11.47 24.38 3.14
CA CYS A 57 10.58 23.70 2.20
C CYS A 57 9.22 23.45 2.87
N LYS A 58 8.18 24.12 2.39
CA LYS A 58 6.78 23.77 2.67
C LYS A 58 6.41 22.53 1.86
N TYR A 59 6.04 21.45 2.53
CA TYR A 59 5.26 20.37 1.91
C TYR A 59 3.79 20.79 1.89
N SER A 60 3.27 21.11 0.70
CA SER A 60 1.84 21.21 0.44
C SER A 60 1.41 19.94 -0.27
N ILE A 61 0.67 19.09 0.44
CA ILE A 61 -0.03 17.92 -0.11
C ILE A 61 -1.32 18.42 -0.75
N SER A 62 -1.39 18.39 -2.08
CA SER A 62 -2.62 18.65 -2.83
C SER A 62 -3.21 17.31 -3.27
N SER A 63 -4.23 16.86 -2.56
CA SER A 63 -5.14 15.80 -2.99
C SER A 63 -5.97 16.30 -4.18
N SER A 64 -5.93 15.61 -5.32
CA SER A 64 -6.84 15.89 -6.43
C SER A 64 -7.23 14.60 -7.15
N CYS A 65 -8.28 13.98 -6.64
CA CYS A 65 -9.14 13.10 -7.41
C CYS A 65 -10.34 13.94 -7.85
N SER A 66 -10.49 14.16 -9.16
CA SER A 66 -11.77 14.54 -9.75
C SER A 66 -11.85 13.95 -11.15
N SER A 67 -12.74 12.98 -11.30
CA SER A 67 -13.18 12.47 -12.60
C SER A 67 -14.30 13.36 -13.12
N GLY A 68 -14.09 13.95 -14.29
CA GLY A 68 -15.09 14.71 -15.03
C GLY A 68 -14.48 15.25 -16.32
N GLU A 69 -14.89 14.69 -17.45
CA GLU A 69 -14.44 15.04 -18.80
C GLU A 69 -14.50 16.55 -19.08
N SER A 70 -13.38 17.10 -19.51
CA SER A 70 -13.31 18.30 -20.34
C SER A 70 -12.00 18.25 -21.09
N ALA A 71 -12.08 18.12 -22.42
CA ALA A 71 -10.96 18.18 -23.33
C ALA A 71 -10.26 19.54 -23.21
N ALA A 72 -9.19 19.59 -22.41
CA ALA A 72 -8.26 20.71 -22.37
C ALA A 72 -6.87 20.15 -22.10
N LYS A 73 -5.98 20.26 -23.09
CA LYS A 73 -4.55 19.94 -22.96
C LYS A 73 -3.95 20.82 -21.86
N ARG A 74 -3.74 20.28 -20.65
CA ARG A 74 -2.99 20.96 -19.60
C ARG A 74 -1.48 20.74 -19.82
N PRO A 75 -0.64 21.78 -19.70
CA PRO A 75 0.79 21.65 -19.86
C PRO A 75 1.38 20.87 -18.67
N VAL A 76 2.17 19.85 -18.97
CA VAL A 76 2.95 19.10 -17.99
C VAL A 76 3.93 20.06 -17.32
N VAL A 77 3.70 20.36 -16.04
CA VAL A 77 4.70 21.04 -15.20
C VAL A 77 5.85 20.05 -15.01
N LYS A 78 6.94 20.27 -15.75
CA LYS A 78 8.21 19.59 -15.53
C LYS A 78 8.72 19.97 -14.14
N SER A 79 8.54 19.07 -13.17
CA SER A 79 9.35 19.10 -11.95
C SER A 79 10.82 18.99 -12.39
N ASN A 80 11.58 20.05 -12.17
CA ASN A 80 13.02 20.08 -12.38
C ASN A 80 13.69 19.15 -11.35
N ARG A 81 13.61 17.83 -11.59
CA ARG A 81 14.58 16.89 -11.01
C ARG A 81 15.88 17.07 -11.79
N PRO A 82 17.05 17.18 -11.13
CA PRO A 82 18.32 17.23 -11.84
C PRO A 82 18.40 15.98 -12.72
N GLN A 83 18.53 16.16 -14.02
CA GLN A 83 18.76 15.08 -14.97
C GLN A 83 20.03 14.34 -14.52
N LYS A 84 19.87 13.20 -13.86
CA LYS A 84 20.97 12.28 -13.59
C LYS A 84 21.48 11.82 -14.96
N LYS A 85 22.77 12.07 -15.25
CA LYS A 85 23.43 11.83 -16.55
C LYS A 85 23.54 10.34 -16.96
N MET A 86 23.00 9.41 -16.17
CA MET A 86 23.08 7.98 -16.42
C MET A 86 21.69 7.35 -16.47
N PRO A 87 21.47 6.34 -17.33
CA PRO A 87 20.21 5.60 -17.37
C PRO A 87 19.95 4.96 -16.01
N GLN A 88 18.76 5.19 -15.46
CA GLN A 88 18.33 4.57 -14.21
C GLN A 88 17.98 3.11 -14.47
N LEU A 89 18.61 2.20 -13.71
CA LEU A 89 18.36 0.77 -13.85
C LEU A 89 16.95 0.37 -13.37
N PHE A 90 16.42 1.08 -12.36
CA PHE A 90 15.05 0.95 -11.87
C PHE A 90 14.63 2.18 -11.07
N GLU A 91 13.33 2.30 -10.82
CA GLU A 91 12.74 3.39 -10.06
C GLU A 91 13.32 3.47 -8.63
N ARG A 92 13.78 4.66 -8.20
CA ARG A 92 14.51 4.92 -6.93
C ARG A 92 15.89 4.24 -6.80
N SER A 93 16.56 3.93 -7.89
CA SER A 93 17.95 3.46 -7.82
C SER A 93 18.90 4.56 -7.28
N ALA A 94 19.86 4.15 -6.46
CA ALA A 94 21.08 4.93 -6.22
C ALA A 94 21.68 5.23 -7.61
N GLY A 95 22.07 6.47 -7.90
CA GLY A 95 22.39 6.93 -9.25
C GLY A 95 23.65 6.30 -9.89
N HIS A 96 24.15 5.18 -9.36
CA HIS A 96 25.35 4.49 -9.80
C HIS A 96 24.97 3.34 -10.75
N PHE A 97 25.47 3.38 -11.99
CA PHE A 97 25.16 2.38 -13.02
C PHE A 97 25.70 0.96 -12.68
N TRP A 98 26.69 0.86 -11.80
CA TRP A 98 27.35 -0.41 -11.46
C TRP A 98 26.99 -0.95 -10.07
N ASP A 99 26.09 -0.31 -9.32
CA ASP A 99 25.61 -0.83 -8.03
C ASP A 99 24.09 -0.70 -7.96
N PRO A 100 23.33 -1.74 -8.35
CA PRO A 100 21.88 -1.69 -8.39
C PRO A 100 21.32 -1.73 -6.97
N LYS A 101 21.39 -0.63 -6.21
CA LYS A 101 20.81 -0.49 -4.86
C LYS A 101 19.71 0.56 -4.84
N PHE A 102 18.82 0.47 -3.86
CA PHE A 102 17.92 1.58 -3.56
C PHE A 102 18.67 2.82 -3.09
N ASP A 103 18.08 3.99 -3.31
CA ASP A 103 18.53 5.28 -2.79
C ASP A 103 18.47 5.37 -1.25
N SER A 104 17.65 4.54 -0.60
CA SER A 104 17.47 4.46 0.84
C SER A 104 18.03 3.16 1.43
N SER A 105 18.84 3.28 2.48
CA SER A 105 19.39 2.15 3.23
C SER A 105 18.32 1.31 3.92
N ILE A 106 17.29 1.96 4.47
CA ILE A 106 16.17 1.29 5.15
C ILE A 106 15.37 0.44 4.16
N LEU A 107 15.12 0.98 2.96
CA LEU A 107 14.40 0.27 1.92
C LEU A 107 15.19 -0.93 1.39
N GLU A 108 16.51 -0.79 1.27
CA GLU A 108 17.41 -1.87 0.89
C GLU A 108 17.46 -2.98 1.95
N GLU A 109 17.51 -2.61 3.24
CA GLU A 109 17.46 -3.57 4.35
C GLU A 109 16.14 -4.34 4.38
N ALA A 110 15.00 -3.64 4.26
CA ALA A 110 13.69 -4.27 4.19
C ALA A 110 13.53 -5.18 2.98
N CYS A 111 14.01 -4.77 1.80
CA CYS A 111 14.02 -5.60 0.59
C CYS A 111 14.85 -6.88 0.82
N ARG A 112 16.06 -6.74 1.39
CA ARG A 112 16.95 -7.86 1.70
C ARG A 112 16.29 -8.86 2.65
N GLU A 113 15.68 -8.39 3.73
CA GLU A 113 15.01 -9.26 4.71
C GLU A 113 13.82 -10.01 4.09
N ARG A 114 13.01 -9.33 3.28
CA ARG A 114 11.84 -9.93 2.64
C ARG A 114 12.21 -10.90 1.52
N CYS A 115 13.29 -10.64 0.79
CA CYS A 115 13.79 -11.53 -0.26
C CYS A 115 14.66 -12.70 0.29
N PHE A 116 15.13 -12.61 1.54
CA PHE A 116 16.02 -13.60 2.16
C PHE A 116 15.52 -15.07 2.06
N PRO A 117 14.24 -15.40 2.30
CA PRO A 117 13.77 -16.78 2.15
C PRO A 117 13.91 -17.33 0.73
N GLN A 118 13.72 -16.47 -0.28
CA GLN A 118 13.87 -16.83 -1.68
C GLN A 118 15.34 -17.05 -2.04
N THR A 119 16.23 -16.15 -1.59
CA THR A 119 17.69 -16.30 -1.74
C THR A 119 18.19 -17.58 -1.09
N ARG A 120 17.74 -17.88 0.14
CA ARG A 120 18.05 -19.13 0.85
C ARG A 120 17.57 -20.36 0.10
N ARG A 121 16.36 -20.32 -0.49
CA ARG A 121 15.83 -21.44 -1.29
C ARG A 121 16.66 -21.65 -2.56
N ARG A 122 17.02 -20.58 -3.27
CA ARG A 122 17.93 -20.66 -4.43
C ARG A 122 19.29 -21.25 -4.05
N PHE A 123 19.87 -20.81 -2.94
CA PHE A 123 21.14 -21.34 -2.44
C PHE A 123 21.07 -22.84 -2.13
N ARG A 124 19.96 -23.33 -1.55
CA ARG A 124 19.73 -24.77 -1.36
C ARG A 124 19.69 -25.54 -2.69
N PHE A 125 19.04 -25.00 -3.71
CA PHE A 125 19.05 -25.62 -5.04
C PHE A 125 20.44 -25.67 -5.66
N VAL A 126 21.28 -24.66 -5.43
CA VAL A 126 22.70 -24.68 -5.85
C VAL A 126 23.46 -25.79 -5.14
N LEU A 127 23.29 -25.93 -3.83
CA LEU A 127 23.95 -27.00 -3.08
C LEU A 127 23.52 -28.39 -3.57
N LEU A 128 22.23 -28.56 -3.89
CA LEU A 128 21.73 -29.79 -4.48
C LEU A 128 22.33 -30.03 -5.88
N TYR A 129 22.39 -29.00 -6.72
CA TYR A 129 23.02 -29.06 -8.03
C TYR A 129 24.50 -29.46 -7.92
N LEU A 130 25.27 -28.79 -7.05
CA LEU A 130 26.69 -29.10 -6.81
C LEU A 130 26.89 -30.50 -6.24
N SER A 131 25.99 -30.96 -5.36
CA SER A 131 26.05 -32.35 -4.84
C SER A 131 25.78 -33.38 -5.94
N ALA A 132 24.82 -33.11 -6.84
CA ALA A 132 24.53 -33.98 -7.97
C ALA A 132 25.69 -34.01 -8.98
N ALA A 133 26.29 -32.85 -9.27
CA ALA A 133 27.48 -32.74 -10.09
C ALA A 133 28.66 -33.53 -9.48
N ALA A 134 28.88 -33.39 -8.17
CA ALA A 134 29.93 -34.12 -7.45
C ALA A 134 29.71 -35.65 -7.48
N LEU A 135 28.47 -36.11 -7.35
CA LEU A 135 28.11 -37.53 -7.49
C LEU A 135 28.36 -38.03 -8.92
N LEU A 136 27.98 -37.26 -9.93
CA LEU A 136 28.17 -37.62 -11.33
C LEU A 136 29.67 -37.73 -11.68
N TRP A 137 30.46 -36.75 -11.24
CA TRP A 137 31.92 -36.78 -11.39
C TRP A 137 32.56 -37.92 -10.60
N GLY A 138 32.11 -38.16 -9.37
CA GLY A 138 32.56 -39.30 -8.56
C GLY A 138 32.29 -40.65 -9.23
N PHE A 139 31.11 -40.81 -9.84
CA PHE A 139 30.76 -41.99 -10.62
C PHE A 139 31.64 -42.12 -11.87
N TYR A 140 31.87 -41.02 -12.60
CA TYR A 140 32.74 -41.00 -13.77
C TYR A 140 34.17 -41.45 -13.45
N PHE A 141 34.75 -40.97 -12.35
CA PHE A 141 36.10 -41.37 -11.92
C PHE A 141 36.13 -42.79 -11.36
N ALA A 142 35.07 -43.26 -10.70
CA ALA A 142 34.98 -44.63 -10.20
C ALA A 142 34.83 -45.66 -11.33
N ALA A 143 34.13 -45.33 -12.41
CA ALA A 143 33.90 -46.21 -13.56
C ALA A 143 35.10 -46.32 -14.50
N ASN A 144 36.05 -45.36 -14.48
CA ASN A 144 37.22 -45.33 -15.36
C ASN A 144 38.56 -45.47 -14.58
N PRO A 145 38.81 -46.60 -13.90
CA PRO A 145 39.98 -46.77 -13.03
C PRO A 145 41.31 -46.85 -13.78
N SER A 146 41.30 -47.11 -15.10
CA SER A 146 42.51 -47.26 -15.91
C SER A 146 43.14 -45.93 -16.33
N ARG A 147 42.39 -44.81 -16.23
CA ARG A 147 42.86 -43.49 -16.68
C ARG A 147 43.13 -42.51 -15.53
N CYS A 148 42.65 -42.80 -14.33
CA CYS A 148 42.69 -41.87 -13.21
C CYS A 148 43.11 -42.55 -11.91
N ASP A 149 44.02 -41.90 -11.18
CA ASP A 149 44.31 -42.32 -9.82
C ASP A 149 43.08 -42.13 -8.93
N ARG A 150 42.59 -43.24 -8.38
CA ARG A 150 41.36 -43.30 -7.59
C ARG A 150 41.47 -42.42 -6.34
N THR A 151 42.66 -42.35 -5.73
CA THR A 151 42.86 -41.57 -4.51
C THR A 151 42.93 -40.07 -4.76
N ALA A 152 43.55 -39.65 -5.86
CA ALA A 152 43.73 -38.24 -6.17
C ALA A 152 42.42 -37.51 -6.56
N PHE A 153 41.47 -38.18 -7.23
CA PHE A 153 40.23 -37.54 -7.71
C PHE A 153 38.98 -37.87 -6.87
N LEU A 154 38.88 -39.08 -6.31
CA LEU A 154 37.71 -39.49 -5.54
C LEU A 154 37.69 -38.86 -4.14
N LEU A 155 38.87 -38.67 -3.52
CA LEU A 155 38.96 -38.10 -2.17
C LEU A 155 38.54 -36.62 -2.13
N PRO A 156 38.99 -35.73 -3.03
CA PRO A 156 38.53 -34.34 -3.05
C PRO A 156 37.04 -34.19 -3.42
N THR A 157 36.53 -35.03 -4.34
CA THR A 157 35.10 -34.99 -4.73
C THR A 157 34.19 -35.47 -3.61
N ALA A 158 34.58 -36.52 -2.86
CA ALA A 158 33.86 -36.96 -1.67
C ALA A 158 33.90 -35.92 -0.53
N SER A 159 35.06 -35.29 -0.30
CA SER A 159 35.20 -34.20 0.67
C SER A 159 34.31 -33.01 0.32
N PHE A 160 34.28 -32.61 -0.96
CA PHE A 160 33.41 -31.55 -1.45
C PHE A 160 31.92 -31.88 -1.25
N LEU A 161 31.51 -33.12 -1.53
CA LEU A 161 30.13 -33.57 -1.29
C LEU A 161 29.75 -33.47 0.20
N LEU A 162 30.65 -33.87 1.10
CA LEU A 162 30.46 -33.70 2.54
C LEU A 162 30.27 -32.22 2.92
N VAL A 163 31.10 -31.33 2.39
CA VAL A 163 30.99 -29.88 2.61
C VAL A 163 29.65 -29.35 2.09
N CYS A 164 29.21 -29.75 0.89
CA CYS A 164 27.90 -29.35 0.35
C CYS A 164 26.74 -29.80 1.23
N LEU A 165 26.78 -31.04 1.74
CA LEU A 165 25.76 -31.57 2.66
C LEU A 165 25.76 -30.82 3.99
N LEU A 166 26.94 -30.55 4.56
CA LEU A 166 27.07 -29.79 5.81
C LEU A 166 26.54 -28.36 5.65
N LEU A 167 26.89 -27.69 4.56
CA LEU A 167 26.35 -26.37 4.22
C LEU A 167 24.82 -26.42 3.99
N PHE A 168 24.31 -27.50 3.41
CA PHE A 168 22.87 -27.70 3.22
C PHE A 168 22.13 -27.75 4.56
N PHE A 169 22.63 -28.55 5.52
CA PHE A 169 22.09 -28.58 6.88
C PHE A 169 22.23 -27.23 7.59
N LEU A 170 23.36 -26.54 7.41
CA LEU A 170 23.59 -25.20 7.96
C LEU A 170 22.51 -24.21 7.50
N THR A 171 22.00 -24.33 6.26
CA THR A 171 20.92 -23.44 5.75
C THR A 171 19.60 -23.52 6.53
N PHE A 172 19.38 -24.54 7.35
CA PHE A 172 18.19 -24.65 8.22
C PHE A 172 18.39 -23.95 9.57
N THR A 173 19.63 -23.68 9.96
CA THR A 173 19.96 -23.06 11.24
C THR A 173 19.84 -21.53 11.19
N ARG A 174 19.72 -20.90 12.37
CA ARG A 174 19.78 -19.43 12.51
C ARG A 174 21.17 -18.86 12.26
N LEU A 175 22.21 -19.70 12.28
CA LEU A 175 23.59 -19.26 12.02
C LEU A 175 23.75 -18.79 10.57
N TYR A 176 23.05 -19.44 9.64
CA TYR A 176 23.09 -19.06 8.23
C TYR A 176 22.57 -17.63 7.98
N SER A 177 21.53 -17.16 8.68
CA SER A 177 21.00 -15.81 8.44
C SER A 177 21.99 -14.71 8.84
N GLN A 178 22.86 -14.96 9.81
CA GLN A 178 23.88 -14.00 10.23
C GLN A 178 25.11 -14.03 9.30
N TRP A 179 25.49 -15.21 8.78
CA TRP A 179 26.76 -15.41 8.07
C TRP A 179 26.61 -15.80 6.58
N TYR A 180 25.44 -15.58 5.96
CA TYR A 180 25.16 -16.08 4.60
C TYR A 180 26.16 -15.61 3.53
N ASN A 181 26.65 -14.36 3.61
CA ASN A 181 27.68 -13.84 2.70
C ASN A 181 29.00 -14.60 2.85
N GLN A 182 29.41 -14.90 4.09
CA GLN A 182 30.63 -15.65 4.39
C GLN A 182 30.50 -17.12 3.94
N VAL A 183 29.34 -17.73 4.16
CA VAL A 183 29.05 -19.09 3.71
C VAL A 183 29.07 -19.19 2.18
N SER A 184 28.54 -18.18 1.48
CA SER A 184 28.58 -18.13 0.01
C SER A 184 30.01 -17.94 -0.51
N LEU A 185 30.81 -17.10 0.16
CA LEU A 185 32.22 -16.93 -0.17
C LEU A 185 33.03 -18.21 0.06
N LEU A 186 32.79 -18.91 1.16
CA LEU A 186 33.43 -20.20 1.45
C LEU A 186 33.10 -21.24 0.38
N LEU A 187 31.83 -21.33 -0.03
CA LEU A 187 31.43 -22.23 -1.11
C LEU A 187 32.16 -21.90 -2.42
N ILE A 188 32.30 -20.61 -2.76
CA ILE A 188 33.05 -20.16 -3.95
C ILE A 188 34.51 -20.62 -3.88
N ILE A 189 35.20 -20.35 -2.78
CA ILE A 189 36.61 -20.71 -2.61
C ILE A 189 36.79 -22.22 -2.74
N VAL A 190 35.96 -23.01 -2.05
CA VAL A 190 36.03 -24.47 -2.12
C VAL A 190 35.78 -24.95 -3.56
N THR A 191 34.76 -24.41 -4.26
CA THR A 191 34.53 -24.77 -5.66
C THR A 191 35.71 -24.42 -6.56
N PHE A 192 36.33 -23.25 -6.39
CA PHE A 192 37.51 -22.84 -7.19
C PHE A 192 38.70 -23.76 -6.93
N THR A 193 38.97 -24.11 -5.68
CA THR A 193 40.07 -25.03 -5.35
C THR A 193 39.87 -26.42 -5.96
N LEU A 194 38.62 -26.91 -5.94
CA LEU A 194 38.29 -28.22 -6.52
C LEU A 194 38.41 -28.22 -8.04
N THR A 195 38.03 -27.13 -8.72
CA THR A 195 38.09 -27.07 -10.20
C THR A 195 39.46 -26.68 -10.75
N LEU A 196 40.30 -26.00 -9.97
CA LEU A 196 41.70 -25.73 -10.34
C LEU A 196 42.60 -26.96 -10.16
N ALA A 197 42.29 -27.87 -9.22
CA ALA A 197 43.12 -29.04 -8.96
C ALA A 197 43.31 -29.98 -10.18
N PRO A 198 42.28 -30.33 -10.97
CA PRO A 198 42.44 -31.10 -12.20
C PRO A 198 43.33 -30.41 -13.25
N GLN A 199 43.31 -29.08 -13.32
CA GLN A 199 44.15 -28.32 -14.27
C GLN A 199 45.65 -28.43 -13.94
N ILE A 200 45.98 -28.50 -12.65
CA ILE A 200 47.36 -28.72 -12.20
C ILE A 200 47.83 -30.13 -12.61
N GLN A 201 46.95 -31.13 -12.64
CA GLN A 201 47.28 -32.52 -12.96
C GLN A 201 47.29 -32.82 -14.46
N THR A 202 46.53 -32.08 -15.28
CA THR A 202 46.63 -32.15 -16.76
C THR A 202 47.93 -31.58 -17.32
N SER A 203 48.76 -30.95 -16.48
CA SER A 203 50.08 -30.41 -16.84
C SER A 203 51.08 -31.48 -17.35
N SER A 204 50.72 -32.77 -17.28
CA SER A 204 51.55 -33.89 -17.67
C SER A 204 51.08 -34.65 -18.92
N PHE A 205 50.31 -34.02 -19.81
CA PHE A 205 50.06 -34.62 -21.13
C PHE A 205 51.19 -34.36 -22.14
N GLY A 206 52.05 -33.37 -21.87
CA GLY A 206 53.13 -32.97 -22.77
C GLY A 206 54.34 -33.92 -22.78
N GLU A 207 54.60 -34.67 -21.70
CA GLU A 207 55.82 -35.50 -21.61
C GLU A 207 55.71 -36.85 -22.34
N THR A 208 54.53 -37.33 -22.73
CA THR A 208 54.38 -38.70 -23.30
C THR A 208 54.08 -38.76 -24.80
N ALA A 209 53.78 -37.63 -25.45
CA ALA A 209 53.43 -37.62 -26.88
C ALA A 209 54.64 -37.44 -27.81
N LEU A 210 55.78 -36.96 -27.30
CA LEU A 210 56.98 -36.70 -28.12
C LEU A 210 58.00 -37.85 -28.13
N ASP A 211 57.89 -38.82 -27.22
CA ASP A 211 58.84 -39.95 -27.14
C ASP A 211 58.42 -41.18 -27.98
N VAL A 212 57.35 -41.10 -28.78
CA VAL A 212 56.81 -42.25 -29.53
C VAL A 212 57.11 -42.20 -31.04
N GLU A 213 57.65 -41.12 -31.59
CA GLU A 213 57.90 -40.99 -33.05
C GLU A 213 59.37 -41.11 -33.50
N GLU A 214 60.30 -41.58 -32.65
CA GLU A 214 61.71 -41.75 -33.06
C GLU A 214 62.32 -43.11 -32.73
N PHE A 215 61.63 -44.23 -33.04
CA PHE A 215 62.34 -45.49 -33.29
C PHE A 215 61.50 -46.49 -34.11
N SER A 216 61.65 -46.46 -35.43
CA SER A 216 61.13 -47.53 -36.31
C SER A 216 62.09 -47.76 -37.48
N GLY A 217 62.99 -48.72 -37.29
CA GLY A 217 63.98 -49.14 -38.29
C GLY A 217 64.47 -50.58 -38.10
N VAL A 218 63.56 -51.54 -38.33
CA VAL A 218 63.78 -52.91 -38.92
C VAL A 218 64.71 -53.93 -38.22
N GLY A 219 64.15 -55.11 -37.88
CA GLY A 219 64.79 -56.42 -38.10
C GLY A 219 64.91 -57.36 -36.86
N PRO A 220 64.83 -58.70 -37.03
CA PRO A 220 63.90 -59.54 -36.25
C PRO A 220 64.51 -60.60 -35.31
N THR A 221 63.60 -61.26 -34.57
CA THR A 221 63.70 -62.57 -33.88
C THR A 221 64.00 -62.57 -32.38
N SER A 222 62.98 -62.93 -31.57
CA SER A 222 62.92 -64.18 -30.81
C SER A 222 61.77 -64.14 -29.79
N ASN A 223 61.06 -65.27 -29.68
CA ASN A 223 59.94 -65.49 -28.78
C ASN A 223 60.36 -65.35 -27.30
N LEU A 224 59.66 -64.52 -26.51
CA LEU A 224 59.58 -64.73 -25.06
C LEU A 224 58.38 -64.00 -24.44
N SER A 225 57.37 -64.79 -24.04
CA SER A 225 56.35 -64.52 -23.00
C SER A 225 55.70 -63.14 -22.96
N ASP A 226 54.51 -63.06 -23.57
CA ASP A 226 53.41 -62.18 -23.15
C ASP A 226 53.11 -62.41 -21.66
N ASP A 227 53.55 -61.51 -20.76
CA ASP A 227 52.88 -61.23 -19.48
C ASP A 227 53.50 -60.13 -18.59
N LYS A 228 54.45 -59.28 -19.07
CA LYS A 228 55.10 -58.32 -18.16
C LYS A 228 55.60 -56.99 -18.74
N LEU A 229 54.92 -56.42 -19.74
CA LEU A 229 55.29 -55.11 -20.33
C LEU A 229 54.10 -54.14 -20.53
N LEU A 230 53.08 -54.20 -19.66
CA LEU A 230 52.05 -53.15 -19.55
C LEU A 230 51.93 -52.62 -18.11
N ALA A 231 53.07 -52.49 -17.43
CA ALA A 231 53.17 -51.68 -16.23
C ALA A 231 54.06 -50.48 -16.54
N THR A 232 53.56 -49.30 -16.13
CA THR A 232 54.24 -48.00 -16.02
C THR A 232 54.40 -47.17 -17.30
N ASN A 233 53.35 -46.40 -17.62
CA ASN A 233 53.51 -44.99 -17.95
C ASN A 233 52.50 -44.18 -17.10
N PRO A 234 52.91 -43.39 -16.07
CA PRO A 234 51.99 -42.96 -15.00
C PRO A 234 51.10 -41.74 -15.30
N TRP A 235 51.16 -41.12 -16.48
CA TRP A 235 50.55 -39.80 -16.68
C TRP A 235 49.82 -39.70 -18.03
N SER A 236 48.64 -40.31 -18.12
CA SER A 236 47.65 -39.89 -19.12
C SER A 236 46.61 -39.00 -18.42
N PRO A 237 46.29 -37.80 -18.94
CA PRO A 237 45.35 -36.88 -18.32
C PRO A 237 43.95 -37.48 -18.35
N CYS A 238 43.33 -37.47 -17.18
CA CYS A 238 41.95 -37.88 -16.97
C CYS A 238 40.93 -37.09 -17.78
N LEU A 239 41.22 -35.83 -18.09
CA LEU A 239 40.25 -34.87 -18.59
C LEU A 239 40.77 -34.17 -19.85
N SER A 240 39.91 -34.06 -20.86
CA SER A 240 40.21 -33.32 -22.08
C SER A 240 40.25 -31.81 -21.80
N PRO A 241 40.96 -31.01 -22.64
CA PRO A 241 40.93 -29.55 -22.56
C PRO A 241 39.51 -28.96 -22.67
N VAL A 242 38.60 -29.66 -23.39
CA VAL A 242 37.19 -29.29 -23.48
C VAL A 242 36.46 -29.53 -22.15
N GLY A 243 36.77 -30.64 -21.46
CA GLY A 243 36.20 -30.96 -20.15
C GLY A 243 36.62 -29.96 -19.06
N THR A 244 37.90 -29.60 -19.01
CA THR A 244 38.38 -28.61 -18.03
C THR A 244 37.83 -27.20 -18.32
N PHE A 245 37.71 -26.83 -19.60
CA PHE A 245 37.07 -25.58 -20.01
C PHE A 245 35.57 -25.53 -19.68
N SER A 246 34.84 -26.64 -19.86
CA SER A 246 33.43 -26.75 -19.50
C SER A 246 33.21 -26.52 -17.99
N LEU A 247 34.07 -27.11 -17.14
CA LEU A 247 34.04 -26.89 -15.69
C LEU A 247 34.27 -25.42 -15.33
N CYS A 248 35.15 -24.74 -16.05
CA CYS A 248 35.41 -23.32 -15.86
C CYS A 248 34.18 -22.45 -16.15
N ILE A 249 33.51 -22.70 -17.28
CA ILE A 249 32.28 -21.99 -17.64
C ILE A 249 31.16 -22.27 -16.64
N GLU A 250 31.00 -23.51 -16.20
CA GLU A 250 30.02 -23.88 -15.19
C GLU A 250 30.22 -23.11 -13.88
N VAL A 251 31.47 -23.04 -13.39
CA VAL A 251 31.83 -22.29 -12.17
C VAL A 251 31.58 -20.79 -12.33
N LEU A 252 31.99 -20.19 -13.47
CA LEU A 252 31.77 -18.77 -13.74
C LEU A 252 30.27 -18.41 -13.83
N LEU A 253 29.46 -19.26 -14.47
CA LEU A 253 28.02 -19.03 -14.56
C LEU A 253 27.35 -19.19 -13.19
N LEU A 254 27.72 -20.18 -12.38
CA LEU A 254 27.21 -20.35 -11.02
C LEU A 254 27.56 -19.14 -10.12
N LEU A 255 28.77 -18.60 -10.26
CA LEU A 255 29.23 -17.40 -9.55
C LEU A 255 28.33 -16.19 -9.84
N TYR A 256 28.02 -15.91 -11.11
CA TYR A 256 27.25 -14.73 -11.48
C TYR A 256 25.72 -14.89 -11.37
N SER A 257 25.20 -16.11 -11.50
CA SER A 257 23.74 -16.32 -11.57
C SER A 257 23.09 -16.61 -10.22
N VAL A 258 23.74 -17.38 -9.33
CA VAL A 258 23.06 -17.88 -8.13
C VAL A 258 23.80 -17.60 -6.83
N LEU A 259 25.11 -17.37 -6.86
CA LEU A 259 25.88 -16.97 -5.69
C LEU A 259 25.69 -15.47 -5.45
N HIS A 260 24.82 -15.13 -4.50
CA HIS A 260 24.44 -13.74 -4.21
C HIS A 260 25.54 -13.03 -3.41
N VAL A 261 26.62 -12.66 -4.11
CA VAL A 261 27.70 -11.79 -3.62
C VAL A 261 27.58 -10.43 -4.32
N ARG A 262 28.10 -9.36 -3.72
CA ARG A 262 28.10 -8.03 -4.35
C ARG A 262 28.80 -8.07 -5.71
N LEU A 263 28.29 -7.29 -6.69
CA LEU A 263 28.79 -7.29 -8.07
C LEU A 263 30.31 -7.17 -8.15
N TYR A 264 30.90 -6.18 -7.47
CA TYR A 264 32.35 -5.95 -7.50
C TYR A 264 33.16 -7.17 -7.05
N ALA A 265 32.68 -7.89 -6.01
CA ALA A 265 33.37 -9.06 -5.48
C ALA A 265 33.20 -10.27 -6.42
N SER A 266 32.01 -10.46 -7.01
CA SER A 266 31.80 -11.50 -8.03
C SER A 266 32.65 -11.27 -9.29
N VAL A 267 32.78 -10.02 -9.74
CA VAL A 267 33.62 -9.66 -10.90
C VAL A 267 35.10 -9.88 -10.59
N LEU A 268 35.58 -9.42 -9.43
CA LEU A 268 36.96 -9.60 -9.02
C LEU A 268 37.34 -11.07 -8.86
N LEU A 269 36.51 -11.85 -8.14
CA LEU A 269 36.75 -13.29 -7.93
C LEU A 269 36.69 -14.08 -9.23
N GLY A 270 35.73 -13.78 -10.10
CA GLY A 270 35.62 -14.43 -11.41
C GLY A 270 36.81 -14.12 -12.31
N PHE A 271 37.24 -12.85 -12.37
CA PHE A 271 38.40 -12.47 -13.17
C PHE A 271 39.68 -13.13 -12.65
N LEU A 272 39.89 -13.11 -11.33
CA LEU A 272 41.03 -13.78 -10.69
C LEU A 272 41.04 -15.27 -11.00
N TYR A 273 39.88 -15.94 -10.90
CA TYR A 273 39.75 -17.36 -11.25
C TYR A 273 40.11 -17.63 -12.72
N SER A 274 39.59 -16.84 -13.67
CA SER A 274 39.92 -16.96 -15.10
C SER A 274 41.41 -16.78 -15.38
N VAL A 275 42.06 -15.77 -14.76
CA VAL A 275 43.50 -15.53 -14.93
C VAL A 275 44.31 -16.68 -14.35
N VAL A 276 43.98 -17.15 -13.14
CA VAL A 276 44.68 -18.29 -12.52
C VAL A 276 44.48 -19.56 -13.36
N PHE A 277 43.26 -19.81 -13.83
CA PHE A 277 42.93 -20.95 -14.67
C PHE A 277 43.73 -20.97 -15.99
N GLU A 278 43.82 -19.84 -16.70
CA GLU A 278 44.62 -19.74 -17.91
C GLU A 278 46.12 -19.78 -17.61
N SER A 279 46.59 -19.15 -16.53
CA SER A 279 48.01 -19.18 -16.15
C SER A 279 48.51 -20.60 -15.83
N LEU A 280 47.68 -21.42 -15.19
CA LEU A 280 47.97 -22.85 -14.96
C LEU A 280 47.94 -23.65 -16.26
N GLY A 281 47.04 -23.28 -17.18
CA GLY A 281 47.02 -23.85 -18.53
C GLY A 281 48.23 -23.48 -19.38
N TRP A 282 48.85 -22.32 -19.14
CA TRP A 282 50.05 -21.85 -19.87
C TRP A 282 51.36 -22.30 -19.24
N LEU A 283 51.40 -22.55 -17.93
CA LEU A 283 52.57 -23.11 -17.23
C LEU A 283 53.02 -24.45 -17.82
N HIS A 284 52.12 -25.14 -18.53
CA HIS A 284 52.38 -26.33 -19.36
C HIS A 284 53.37 -26.10 -20.52
N LEU A 285 53.54 -24.87 -21.02
CA LEU A 285 54.41 -24.54 -22.17
C LEU A 285 55.84 -24.11 -21.78
N THR A 286 56.18 -24.07 -20.49
CA THR A 286 57.52 -23.70 -20.00
C THR A 286 58.25 -24.93 -19.48
N PRO A 287 59.18 -25.56 -20.23
CA PRO A 287 59.96 -26.68 -19.74
C PRO A 287 60.84 -26.21 -18.58
N ALA A 288 60.74 -26.88 -17.44
CA ALA A 288 61.65 -26.69 -16.32
C ALA A 288 63.03 -27.26 -16.68
N GLY A 289 63.96 -26.38 -17.08
CA GLY A 289 65.39 -26.67 -17.01
C GLY A 289 66.09 -27.07 -18.31
N LYS A 290 66.14 -26.17 -19.30
CA LYS A 290 67.32 -25.87 -20.13
C LYS A 290 66.99 -24.63 -20.95
N ASN A 291 67.92 -23.68 -20.97
CA ASN A 291 67.92 -22.36 -21.62
C ASN A 291 66.67 -21.99 -22.46
N TRP A 292 66.10 -20.82 -22.18
CA TRP A 292 65.16 -20.11 -23.07
C TRP A 292 65.74 -19.94 -24.49
N SER A 293 65.62 -20.98 -25.32
CA SER A 293 65.76 -20.89 -26.77
C SER A 293 64.40 -21.19 -27.34
N PHE A 294 63.72 -20.13 -27.75
CA PHE A 294 62.42 -20.17 -28.40
C PHE A 294 62.62 -20.65 -29.85
N ASP A 295 62.98 -21.92 -30.04
CA ASP A 295 63.50 -22.41 -31.32
C ASP A 295 62.44 -23.16 -32.18
N SER A 296 61.15 -22.89 -31.94
CA SER A 296 60.05 -23.46 -32.71
C SER A 296 59.05 -22.36 -33.12
N GLN A 297 59.10 -21.98 -34.40
CA GLN A 297 58.17 -21.03 -35.05
C GLN A 297 56.68 -21.45 -34.88
N SER A 298 56.42 -22.76 -34.72
CA SER A 298 55.08 -23.33 -34.54
C SER A 298 54.47 -23.08 -33.16
N ASP A 299 55.26 -23.05 -32.10
CA ASP A 299 54.76 -22.84 -30.73
C ASP A 299 54.39 -21.38 -30.48
N TRP A 300 55.17 -20.44 -31.04
CA TRP A 300 54.83 -19.02 -31.08
C TRP A 300 53.50 -18.77 -31.80
N ASN A 301 53.29 -19.38 -32.96
CA ASN A 301 52.07 -19.20 -33.75
C ASN A 301 50.84 -19.77 -33.00
N THR A 302 50.99 -20.92 -32.35
CA THR A 302 49.90 -21.54 -31.58
C THR A 302 49.52 -20.68 -30.37
N LEU A 303 50.51 -20.11 -29.66
CA LEU A 303 50.28 -19.22 -28.53
C LEU A 303 49.62 -17.89 -28.96
N CYS A 304 50.09 -17.30 -30.06
CA CYS A 304 49.58 -16.04 -30.60
C CYS A 304 48.12 -16.13 -31.09
N TRP A 305 47.66 -17.29 -31.55
CA TRP A 305 46.28 -17.47 -32.04
C TRP A 305 45.33 -18.07 -30.99
N LEU A 306 45.77 -19.05 -30.19
CA LEU A 306 44.92 -19.76 -29.23
C LEU A 306 44.70 -18.96 -27.93
N GLY A 307 45.73 -18.23 -27.46
CA GLY A 307 45.64 -17.42 -26.25
C GLY A 307 44.57 -16.32 -26.34
N PRO A 308 44.59 -15.47 -27.39
CA PRO A 308 43.56 -14.45 -27.58
C PRO A 308 42.15 -15.03 -27.76
N ALA A 309 42.01 -16.19 -28.41
CA ALA A 309 40.72 -16.85 -28.56
C ALA A 309 40.14 -17.31 -27.21
N LYS A 310 40.96 -17.90 -26.33
CA LYS A 310 40.54 -18.25 -24.97
C LYS A 310 40.23 -17.01 -24.12
N ALA A 311 41.07 -15.99 -24.18
CA ALA A 311 40.81 -14.72 -23.48
C ALA A 311 39.49 -14.08 -23.93
N LEU A 312 39.18 -14.10 -25.23
CA LEU A 312 37.91 -13.63 -25.77
C LEU A 312 36.73 -14.44 -25.23
N LEU A 313 36.87 -15.76 -25.13
CA LEU A 313 35.82 -16.64 -24.63
C LEU A 313 35.53 -16.39 -23.14
N HIS A 314 36.56 -16.19 -22.32
CA HIS A 314 36.43 -15.76 -20.93
C HIS A 314 35.78 -14.38 -20.81
N LEU A 315 36.18 -13.42 -21.64
CA LEU A 315 35.59 -12.08 -21.66
C LEU A 315 34.09 -12.14 -22.00
N CYS A 316 33.69 -12.96 -22.98
CA CYS A 316 32.30 -13.21 -23.32
C CYS A 316 31.52 -13.85 -22.14
N ALA A 317 32.11 -14.84 -21.47
CA ALA A 317 31.50 -15.47 -20.30
C ALA A 317 31.28 -14.47 -19.14
N HIS A 318 32.26 -13.60 -18.87
CA HIS A 318 32.14 -12.52 -17.88
C HIS A 318 31.08 -11.50 -18.28
N ALA A 319 31.01 -11.10 -19.56
CA ALA A 319 30.02 -10.15 -20.04
C ALA A 319 28.59 -10.69 -19.87
N ILE A 320 28.35 -11.96 -20.26
CA ILE A 320 27.05 -12.63 -20.07
C ILE A 320 26.74 -12.76 -18.57
N GLY A 321 27.72 -13.14 -17.75
CA GLY A 321 27.56 -13.27 -16.30
C GLY A 321 27.14 -11.94 -15.64
N ILE A 322 27.86 -10.85 -15.93
CA ILE A 322 27.55 -9.51 -15.41
C ILE A 322 26.14 -9.08 -15.84
N HIS A 323 25.77 -9.31 -17.11
CA HIS A 323 24.44 -8.98 -17.60
C HIS A 323 23.34 -9.74 -16.85
N LEU A 324 23.49 -11.05 -16.66
CA LEU A 324 22.54 -11.87 -15.90
C LEU A 324 22.42 -11.41 -14.44
N PHE A 325 23.55 -11.08 -13.80
CA PHE A 325 23.58 -10.59 -12.43
C PHE A 325 22.77 -9.29 -12.29
N ILE A 326 23.07 -8.29 -13.13
CA ILE A 326 22.38 -6.99 -13.09
C ILE A 326 20.88 -7.17 -13.34
N MET A 327 20.49 -7.96 -14.34
CA MET A 327 19.08 -8.21 -14.65
C MET A 327 18.32 -8.89 -13.50
N SER A 328 18.97 -9.82 -12.79
CA SER A 328 18.38 -10.48 -11.62
C SER A 328 18.14 -9.50 -10.46
N GLU A 329 19.15 -8.68 -10.13
CA GLU A 329 19.11 -7.70 -9.04
C GLU A 329 18.10 -6.57 -9.31
N VAL A 330 18.05 -6.07 -10.55
CA VAL A 330 17.09 -5.05 -10.99
C VAL A 330 15.66 -5.58 -10.91
N ARG A 331 15.43 -6.81 -11.37
CA ARG A 331 14.11 -7.45 -11.29
C ARG A 331 13.64 -7.61 -9.86
N SER A 332 14.50 -8.10 -8.97
CA SER A 332 14.20 -8.28 -7.54
C SER A 332 13.69 -6.97 -6.90
N ARG A 333 14.44 -5.88 -7.09
CA ARG A 333 14.10 -4.57 -6.51
C ARG A 333 12.88 -3.92 -7.16
N SER A 334 12.72 -4.03 -8.47
CA SER A 334 11.52 -3.52 -9.16
C SER A 334 10.25 -4.24 -8.70
N THR A 335 10.31 -5.57 -8.55
CA THR A 335 9.17 -6.35 -8.05
C THR A 335 8.83 -5.97 -6.60
N PHE A 336 9.83 -5.84 -5.72
CA PHE A 336 9.61 -5.41 -4.34
C PHE A 336 8.91 -4.04 -4.26
N LEU A 337 9.39 -3.06 -5.03
CA LEU A 337 8.81 -1.72 -5.03
C LEU A 337 7.36 -1.71 -5.54
N LYS A 338 7.07 -2.40 -6.64
CA LYS A 338 5.73 -2.49 -7.22
C LYS A 338 4.74 -3.18 -6.28
N VAL A 339 5.16 -4.27 -5.64
CA VAL A 339 4.33 -4.97 -4.64
C VAL A 339 4.08 -4.07 -3.44
N GLY A 340 5.10 -3.35 -2.95
CA GLY A 340 4.94 -2.38 -1.87
C GLY A 340 3.94 -1.26 -2.20
N GLN A 341 4.05 -0.66 -3.38
CA GLN A 341 3.12 0.37 -3.86
C GLN A 341 1.68 -0.15 -3.97
N ALA A 342 1.50 -1.37 -4.50
CA ALA A 342 0.18 -1.97 -4.62
C ALA A 342 -0.48 -2.20 -3.25
N ILE A 343 0.30 -2.64 -2.25
CA ILE A 343 -0.20 -2.82 -0.87
C ILE A 343 -0.57 -1.47 -0.24
N MET A 344 0.27 -0.45 -0.40
CA MET A 344 -0.01 0.90 0.13
C MET A 344 -1.29 1.46 -0.47
N HIS A 345 -1.42 1.46 -1.80
CA HIS A 345 -2.63 1.94 -2.47
C HIS A 345 -3.87 1.12 -2.08
N GLY A 346 -3.73 -0.19 -1.84
CA GLY A 346 -4.83 -1.02 -1.34
C GLY A 346 -5.32 -0.60 0.05
N LYS A 347 -4.40 -0.22 0.95
CA LYS A 347 -4.73 0.27 2.30
C LYS A 347 -5.31 1.68 2.27
N ASP A 348 -4.75 2.57 1.45
CA ASP A 348 -5.28 3.92 1.27
C ASP A 348 -6.72 3.88 0.74
N LEU A 349 -7.00 2.99 -0.20
CA LEU A 349 -8.35 2.78 -0.74
C LEU A 349 -9.34 2.28 0.34
N GLU A 350 -8.90 1.42 1.25
CA GLU A 350 -9.73 0.94 2.36
C GLU A 350 -10.10 2.08 3.33
N VAL A 351 -9.14 2.95 3.64
CA VAL A 351 -9.37 4.14 4.48
C VAL A 351 -10.30 5.13 3.78
N GLU A 352 -10.08 5.41 2.49
CA GLU A 352 -10.94 6.31 1.71
C GLU A 352 -12.36 5.75 1.58
N LYS A 353 -12.51 4.43 1.40
CA LYS A 353 -13.82 3.76 1.40
C LYS A 353 -14.54 3.95 2.73
N ALA A 354 -13.86 3.71 3.85
CA ALA A 354 -14.44 3.91 5.18
C ALA A 354 -14.82 5.38 5.43
N LEU A 355 -14.01 6.34 4.96
CA LEU A 355 -14.32 7.76 5.03
C LEU A 355 -15.58 8.10 4.21
N LYS A 356 -15.67 7.61 2.97
CA LYS A 356 -16.83 7.78 2.10
C LYS A 356 -18.10 7.21 2.74
N GLU A 357 -18.02 6.01 3.31
CA GLU A 357 -19.14 5.36 4.00
C GLU A 357 -19.62 6.17 5.21
N ARG A 358 -18.70 6.67 6.04
CA ARG A 358 -19.02 7.59 7.16
C ARG A 358 -19.68 8.88 6.67
N MET A 359 -19.19 9.45 5.56
CA MET A 359 -19.80 10.64 4.97
C MET A 359 -21.21 10.37 4.46
N ILE A 360 -21.45 9.22 3.83
CA ILE A 360 -22.79 8.83 3.37
C ILE A 360 -23.74 8.73 4.56
N HIS A 361 -23.39 7.96 5.60
CA HIS A 361 -24.24 7.78 6.79
C HIS A 361 -24.45 9.07 7.60
N SER A 362 -23.62 10.11 7.42
CA SER A 362 -23.85 11.40 8.06
C SER A 362 -24.97 12.24 7.43
N VAL A 363 -25.39 11.90 6.19
CA VAL A 363 -26.37 12.68 5.41
C VAL A 363 -27.69 11.93 5.19
N MET A 364 -27.67 10.60 5.34
CA MET A 364 -28.83 9.76 5.10
C MET A 364 -28.87 8.55 6.05
N PRO A 365 -30.08 8.04 6.37
CA PRO A 365 -30.24 6.82 7.15
C PRO A 365 -29.60 5.60 6.49
N ARG A 366 -29.16 4.63 7.30
CA ARG A 366 -28.42 3.43 6.84
C ARG A 366 -29.14 2.67 5.74
N ILE A 367 -30.44 2.42 5.90
CA ILE A 367 -31.23 1.65 4.92
C ILE A 367 -31.27 2.35 3.57
N VAL A 368 -31.41 3.68 3.56
CA VAL A 368 -31.44 4.48 2.33
C VAL A 368 -30.05 4.57 1.70
N ALA A 369 -28.99 4.65 2.53
CA ALA A 369 -27.60 4.60 2.08
C ALA A 369 -27.28 3.28 1.38
N ASP A 370 -27.61 2.16 2.02
CA ASP A 370 -27.27 0.83 1.53
C ASP A 370 -28.03 0.54 0.23
N ASP A 371 -29.29 0.97 0.12
CA ASP A 371 -30.09 0.84 -1.10
C ASP A 371 -29.51 1.68 -2.25
N LEU A 372 -29.07 2.92 -1.96
CA LEU A 372 -28.39 3.77 -2.94
C LEU A 372 -27.03 3.20 -3.39
N MET A 373 -26.28 2.60 -2.47
CA MET A 373 -25.00 1.95 -2.79
C MET A 373 -25.22 0.73 -3.68
N LYS A 374 -26.27 -0.07 -3.43
CA LYS A 374 -26.65 -1.21 -4.28
C LYS A 374 -27.12 -0.77 -5.67
N GLN A 375 -28.00 0.22 -5.76
CA GLN A 375 -28.47 0.76 -7.05
C GLN A 375 -27.32 1.30 -7.90
N GLY A 376 -26.36 2.01 -7.28
CA GLY A 376 -25.17 2.51 -7.97
C GLY A 376 -24.30 1.40 -8.57
N ASP A 377 -24.16 0.27 -7.86
CA ASP A 377 -23.39 -0.88 -8.35
C ASP A 377 -24.08 -1.58 -9.54
N GLU A 378 -25.42 -1.65 -9.54
CA GLU A 378 -26.21 -2.24 -10.63
C GLU A 378 -26.20 -1.36 -11.89
N GLU A 379 -26.43 -0.05 -11.78
CA GLU A 379 -26.38 0.87 -12.92
C GLU A 379 -24.97 0.98 -13.54
N MET A 380 -23.92 0.91 -12.70
CA MET A 380 -22.53 0.89 -13.14
C MET A 380 -22.19 -0.45 -13.84
N GLY A 381 -22.74 -1.56 -13.34
CA GLY A 381 -22.64 -2.89 -13.95
C GLY A 381 -23.27 -2.94 -15.35
N ASP A 382 -24.45 -2.35 -15.52
CA ASP A 382 -25.16 -2.32 -16.81
C ASP A 382 -24.46 -1.45 -17.88
N ASN A 383 -23.81 -0.36 -17.44
CA ASN A 383 -22.97 0.46 -18.31
C ASN A 383 -21.64 -0.22 -18.67
N SER A 384 -21.11 -1.08 -17.79
CA SER A 384 -19.92 -1.90 -18.03
C SER A 384 -20.19 -3.03 -19.04
N VAL A 385 -21.32 -3.74 -18.89
CA VAL A 385 -21.71 -4.85 -19.78
C VAL A 385 -21.94 -4.36 -21.22
N LYS A 386 -22.52 -3.16 -21.41
CA LYS A 386 -22.70 -2.58 -22.75
C LYS A 386 -21.41 -2.12 -23.45
N ARG A 387 -20.29 -1.93 -22.72
CA ARG A 387 -19.00 -1.55 -23.33
C ARG A 387 -18.20 -2.73 -23.87
N TYR A 388 -18.54 -3.97 -23.52
CA TYR A 388 -17.82 -5.16 -24.00
C TYR A 388 -18.50 -5.90 -25.18
N SER A 389 -19.68 -5.46 -25.62
CA SER A 389 -20.41 -6.06 -26.75
C SER A 389 -20.25 -5.33 -28.09
N THR A 390 -19.34 -4.34 -28.22
CA THR A 390 -19.16 -3.56 -29.46
C THR A 390 -17.76 -3.65 -30.09
N SER A 391 -16.98 -4.71 -29.81
CA SER A 391 -15.73 -4.99 -30.52
C SER A 391 -15.70 -6.43 -31.02
N GLY A 392 -16.45 -6.71 -32.09
CA GLY A 392 -16.51 -8.05 -32.66
C GLY A 392 -17.44 -8.18 -33.87
N ALA A 393 -17.32 -7.32 -34.88
CA ALA A 393 -17.84 -7.60 -36.22
C ALA A 393 -17.20 -6.67 -37.27
N ALA A 394 -15.95 -6.96 -37.63
CA ALA A 394 -15.35 -6.49 -38.87
C ALA A 394 -15.13 -7.70 -39.78
N ALA A 395 -16.15 -8.07 -40.55
CA ALA A 395 -16.04 -8.82 -41.81
C ALA A 395 -17.45 -9.12 -42.35
N ALA A 396 -17.89 -8.37 -43.36
CA ALA A 396 -18.58 -8.87 -44.56
C ALA A 396 -19.13 -7.69 -45.37
N ILE A 397 -18.53 -7.49 -46.53
CA ILE A 397 -18.97 -6.61 -47.61
C ILE A 397 -20.07 -7.36 -48.39
N SER A 398 -21.24 -6.75 -48.60
CA SER A 398 -21.94 -6.74 -49.91
C SER A 398 -23.32 -6.08 -49.88
N SER A 399 -23.44 -5.00 -50.66
CA SER A 399 -24.57 -4.55 -51.50
C SER A 399 -25.97 -4.20 -50.93
N PRO A 400 -26.65 -3.19 -51.53
CA PRO A 400 -27.84 -2.56 -50.98
C PRO A 400 -29.13 -3.17 -51.57
N LYS A 401 -30.20 -3.28 -50.77
CA LYS A 401 -31.57 -3.39 -51.29
C LYS A 401 -32.63 -3.03 -50.23
N ASN A 402 -33.27 -1.90 -50.50
CA ASN A 402 -34.68 -1.58 -50.33
C ASN A 402 -35.53 -2.54 -49.46
N ASN A 403 -36.05 -2.05 -48.33
CA ASN A 403 -37.48 -2.13 -48.06
C ASN A 403 -37.94 -1.21 -46.93
N LYS A 404 -38.96 -0.41 -47.26
CA LYS A 404 -39.75 0.43 -46.37
C LYS A 404 -40.26 -0.37 -45.17
N ARG A 405 -39.96 0.12 -43.96
CA ARG A 405 -40.93 0.13 -42.86
C ARG A 405 -40.72 1.39 -42.04
N LYS A 406 -41.63 2.35 -42.24
CA LYS A 406 -41.91 3.40 -41.26
C LYS A 406 -42.15 2.72 -39.91
N LYS A 407 -41.18 2.81 -39.01
CA LYS A 407 -41.45 2.90 -37.58
C LYS A 407 -41.05 4.31 -37.18
N THR A 408 -42.07 5.16 -37.08
CA THR A 408 -42.02 6.36 -36.26
C THR A 408 -41.82 5.92 -34.81
N SER A 409 -40.60 5.59 -34.43
CA SER A 409 -40.22 5.54 -33.03
C SER A 409 -39.37 6.78 -32.79
N ILE A 410 -40.07 7.81 -32.32
CA ILE A 410 -39.56 8.91 -31.51
C ILE A 410 -38.27 8.46 -30.81
N PRO A 411 -37.14 9.16 -30.94
CA PRO A 411 -35.98 8.86 -30.13
C PRO A 411 -36.44 8.96 -28.68
N ARG A 412 -36.38 7.85 -27.92
CA ARG A 412 -36.65 7.85 -26.48
C ARG A 412 -35.54 8.64 -25.76
N GLY A 413 -35.49 9.94 -26.03
CA GLY A 413 -35.09 10.95 -25.06
C GLY A 413 -36.26 11.11 -24.10
N HIS A 414 -36.35 10.22 -23.12
CA HIS A 414 -37.24 10.40 -21.99
C HIS A 414 -36.51 9.92 -20.74
N ILE A 415 -35.73 10.83 -20.16
CA ILE A 415 -35.62 10.91 -18.72
C ILE A 415 -36.10 12.33 -18.39
N ILE A 416 -37.42 12.55 -18.41
CA ILE A 416 -38.02 13.86 -18.10
C ILE A 416 -37.92 14.16 -16.59
N PHE A 417 -37.75 13.15 -15.76
CA PHE A 417 -37.52 13.32 -14.33
C PHE A 417 -36.20 12.66 -13.95
N ARG A 418 -35.32 13.45 -13.30
CA ARG A 418 -34.14 12.88 -12.63
C ARG A 418 -34.65 11.86 -11.61
N PRO A 419 -34.04 10.68 -11.49
CA PRO A 419 -34.41 9.74 -10.45
C PRO A 419 -34.23 10.43 -9.10
N PHE A 420 -35.29 10.48 -8.30
CA PHE A 420 -35.22 10.87 -6.90
C PHE A 420 -36.03 9.86 -6.09
N ASN A 421 -35.43 9.38 -5.01
CA ASN A 421 -36.00 8.31 -4.19
C ASN A 421 -36.95 8.93 -3.17
N MET A 422 -38.25 8.79 -3.41
CA MET A 422 -39.31 9.14 -2.48
C MET A 422 -40.19 7.93 -2.19
N LYS A 423 -40.48 7.69 -0.92
CA LYS A 423 -41.32 6.60 -0.43
C LYS A 423 -42.40 7.16 0.48
N ARG A 424 -43.66 6.79 0.21
CA ARG A 424 -44.76 7.07 1.12
C ARG A 424 -44.76 6.03 2.24
N MET A 425 -44.88 6.48 3.48
CA MET A 425 -44.84 5.66 4.69
C MET A 425 -46.00 6.00 5.62
N GLU A 426 -46.65 4.97 6.16
CA GLU A 426 -47.82 5.06 7.02
C GLU A 426 -47.94 3.74 7.83
N PRO A 427 -48.11 3.77 9.17
CA PRO A 427 -48.11 4.94 10.07
C PRO A 427 -46.69 5.38 10.48
N VAL A 428 -46.50 6.68 10.73
CA VAL A 428 -45.25 7.30 11.21
C VAL A 428 -45.58 8.35 12.28
N SER A 429 -44.83 8.38 13.38
CA SER A 429 -44.92 9.45 14.39
C SER A 429 -43.82 10.50 14.18
N ILE A 430 -44.18 11.76 14.30
CA ILE A 430 -43.32 12.92 14.03
C ILE A 430 -43.25 13.74 15.31
N LEU A 431 -42.03 14.10 15.74
CA LEU A 431 -41.77 14.90 16.91
C LEU A 431 -41.03 16.18 16.53
N PHE A 432 -41.55 17.31 17.00
CA PHE A 432 -40.87 18.61 17.02
C PHE A 432 -40.59 18.99 18.46
N ALA A 433 -39.37 19.45 18.73
CA ALA A 433 -38.96 19.96 20.03
C ALA A 433 -38.24 21.30 19.87
N ASP A 434 -38.67 22.31 20.61
CA ASP A 434 -38.12 23.67 20.53
C ASP A 434 -37.74 24.21 21.90
N ILE A 435 -36.68 25.03 21.94
CA ILE A 435 -36.13 25.58 23.17
C ILE A 435 -36.88 26.86 23.54
N VAL A 436 -37.58 26.83 24.66
CA VAL A 436 -38.27 28.00 25.21
C VAL A 436 -37.26 29.00 25.74
N GLY A 437 -37.34 30.24 25.26
CA GLY A 437 -36.48 31.34 25.71
C GLY A 437 -35.10 31.40 25.03
N PHE A 438 -34.90 30.64 23.95
CA PHE A 438 -33.64 30.61 23.21
C PHE A 438 -33.15 31.99 22.74
N THR A 439 -34.04 32.84 22.22
CA THR A 439 -33.70 34.21 21.77
C THR A 439 -33.08 35.05 22.88
N LYS A 440 -33.62 34.96 24.10
CA LYS A 440 -33.09 35.70 25.26
C LYS A 440 -31.74 35.14 25.71
N MET A 441 -31.60 33.81 25.72
CA MET A 441 -30.38 33.13 26.12
C MET A 441 -29.23 33.37 25.12
N SER A 442 -29.52 33.34 23.82
CA SER A 442 -28.54 33.53 22.75
C SER A 442 -28.03 34.97 22.64
N ALA A 443 -28.87 35.98 22.94
CA ALA A 443 -28.50 37.39 22.86
C ALA A 443 -27.29 37.78 23.73
N ASN A 444 -27.10 37.11 24.87
CA ASN A 444 -26.02 37.40 25.82
C ASN A 444 -24.79 36.50 25.66
N LYS A 445 -24.69 35.73 24.56
CA LYS A 445 -23.61 34.78 24.34
C LYS A 445 -22.81 35.09 23.08
N SER A 446 -21.53 34.80 23.14
CA SER A 446 -20.71 34.77 21.93
C SER A 446 -21.17 33.62 21.02
N ALA A 447 -21.04 33.80 19.71
CA ALA A 447 -21.42 32.78 18.74
C ALA A 447 -20.75 31.42 19.01
N HIS A 448 -19.47 31.42 19.42
CA HIS A 448 -18.76 30.19 19.75
C HIS A 448 -19.34 29.48 20.98
N ALA A 449 -19.66 30.23 22.05
CA ALA A 449 -20.26 29.66 23.25
C ALA A 449 -21.68 29.13 22.99
N LEU A 450 -22.47 29.82 22.16
CA LEU A 450 -23.81 29.39 21.78
C LEU A 450 -23.77 28.10 20.95
N VAL A 451 -22.87 28.01 19.96
CA VAL A 451 -22.70 26.79 19.15
C VAL A 451 -22.22 25.62 20.01
N GLY A 452 -21.29 25.85 20.94
CA GLY A 452 -20.84 24.81 21.88
C GLY A 452 -21.98 24.31 22.78
N LEU A 453 -22.83 25.20 23.28
CA LEU A 453 -24.01 24.88 24.08
C LEU A 453 -25.01 24.03 23.29
N LEU A 454 -25.36 24.47 22.08
CA LEU A 454 -26.29 23.76 21.20
C LEU A 454 -25.74 22.39 20.78
N ASN A 455 -24.45 22.28 20.46
CA ASN A 455 -23.83 21.03 20.06
C ASN A 455 -23.81 20.00 21.21
N ASP A 456 -23.59 20.43 22.45
CA ASP A 456 -23.69 19.56 23.64
C ASP A 456 -25.13 19.06 23.83
N LEU A 457 -26.12 19.98 23.80
CA LEU A 457 -27.53 19.62 23.95
C LEU A 457 -28.03 18.70 22.83
N PHE A 458 -27.79 19.07 21.56
CA PHE A 458 -28.17 18.25 20.42
C PHE A 458 -27.40 16.93 20.36
N GLY A 459 -26.15 16.88 20.85
CA GLY A 459 -25.42 15.62 21.01
C GLY A 459 -26.08 14.67 22.01
N ARG A 460 -26.69 15.19 23.10
CA ARG A 460 -27.49 14.39 24.03
C ARG A 460 -28.78 13.88 23.37
N PHE A 461 -29.44 14.72 22.56
CA PHE A 461 -30.63 14.30 21.81
C PHE A 461 -30.29 13.26 20.75
N ASP A 462 -29.17 13.40 20.04
CA ASP A 462 -28.72 12.41 19.06
C ASP A 462 -28.49 11.04 19.72
N ARG A 463 -27.92 11.02 20.94
CA ARG A 463 -27.80 9.79 21.73
C ARG A 463 -29.15 9.22 22.16
N LEU A 464 -30.11 10.07 22.53
CA LEU A 464 -31.47 9.63 22.86
C LEU A 464 -32.18 9.03 21.65
N CYS A 465 -32.02 9.61 20.45
CA CYS A 465 -32.56 9.07 19.19
C CYS A 465 -32.08 7.63 18.94
N GLU A 466 -30.79 7.37 19.15
CA GLU A 466 -30.22 6.02 19.02
C GLU A 466 -30.83 5.02 20.04
N LEU A 467 -31.10 5.46 21.26
CA LEU A 467 -31.66 4.63 22.34
C LEU A 467 -33.15 4.34 22.14
N THR A 468 -33.93 5.32 21.68
CA THR A 468 -35.38 5.17 21.46
C THR A 468 -35.71 4.57 20.10
N GLY A 469 -34.75 4.53 19.17
CA GLY A 469 -34.96 4.07 17.80
C GLY A 469 -35.73 5.09 16.96
N CYS A 470 -35.56 6.38 17.26
CA CYS A 470 -36.06 7.49 16.46
C CYS A 470 -35.01 7.95 15.44
N GLU A 471 -35.45 8.33 14.25
CA GLU A 471 -34.59 8.85 13.19
C GLU A 471 -34.61 10.38 13.21
N LYS A 472 -33.44 11.00 13.41
CA LYS A 472 -33.28 12.45 13.31
C LYS A 472 -33.39 12.88 11.84
N ILE A 473 -34.20 13.91 11.58
CA ILE A 473 -34.31 14.45 10.22
C ILE A 473 -33.47 15.72 10.04
N SER A 474 -33.63 16.70 10.93
CA SER A 474 -32.85 17.93 10.87
C SER A 474 -33.00 18.74 12.15
N THR A 475 -32.18 19.78 12.23
CA THR A 475 -32.32 20.88 13.18
C THR A 475 -32.67 22.14 12.42
N LEU A 476 -33.67 22.88 12.87
CA LEU A 476 -34.12 24.16 12.30
C LEU A 476 -33.87 25.26 13.33
N GLY A 477 -32.65 25.80 13.36
CA GLY A 477 -32.25 26.72 14.41
C GLY A 477 -32.10 26.00 15.76
N ASP A 478 -32.91 26.41 16.73
CA ASP A 478 -33.08 25.83 18.07
C ASP A 478 -34.08 24.66 18.10
N CYS A 479 -34.87 24.48 17.05
CA CYS A 479 -35.78 23.36 16.93
C CYS A 479 -35.06 22.09 16.47
N TYR A 480 -35.32 20.98 17.16
CA TYR A 480 -34.90 19.63 16.84
C TYR A 480 -36.12 18.81 16.42
N TYR A 481 -36.07 18.10 15.29
CA TYR A 481 -37.17 17.22 14.90
C TYR A 481 -36.71 15.86 14.40
N CYS A 482 -37.48 14.84 14.76
CA CYS A 482 -37.23 13.44 14.47
C CYS A 482 -38.53 12.71 14.17
N VAL A 483 -38.42 11.51 13.61
CA VAL A 483 -39.54 10.66 13.26
C VAL A 483 -39.32 9.23 13.77
N ALA A 484 -40.40 8.53 14.05
CA ALA A 484 -40.40 7.11 14.40
C ALA A 484 -41.27 6.33 13.40
N GLY A 485 -40.79 5.17 12.96
CA GLY A 485 -41.46 4.38 11.90
C GLY A 485 -41.04 4.76 10.47
N CYS A 486 -39.99 5.56 10.31
CA CYS A 486 -39.39 5.96 9.03
C CYS A 486 -37.86 6.06 9.19
N PRO A 487 -37.04 5.44 8.31
CA PRO A 487 -37.37 4.74 7.06
C PRO A 487 -37.86 3.29 7.25
N GLU A 488 -37.75 2.73 8.45
CA GLU A 488 -38.23 1.39 8.79
C GLU A 488 -39.55 1.46 9.56
N PRO A 489 -40.65 0.87 9.05
CA PRO A 489 -41.91 0.80 9.78
C PRO A 489 -41.75 0.04 11.09
N ARG A 490 -42.31 0.60 12.17
CA ARG A 490 -42.24 0.02 13.51
C ARG A 490 -43.64 0.06 14.14
N PRO A 491 -44.13 -1.01 14.80
CA PRO A 491 -45.47 -1.02 15.38
C PRO A 491 -45.62 -0.13 16.62
N ASP A 492 -44.58 0.00 17.44
CA ASP A 492 -44.52 0.82 18.65
C ASP A 492 -43.98 2.24 18.38
N HIS A 493 -44.11 2.73 17.14
CA HIS A 493 -43.57 4.03 16.71
C HIS A 493 -44.01 5.20 17.60
N ALA A 494 -45.28 5.21 18.05
CA ALA A 494 -45.82 6.26 18.91
C ALA A 494 -45.14 6.26 20.30
N TYR A 495 -44.95 5.09 20.89
CA TYR A 495 -44.26 4.94 22.18
C TYR A 495 -42.82 5.42 22.11
N CYS A 496 -42.06 4.99 21.09
CA CYS A 496 -40.68 5.46 20.90
C CYS A 496 -40.61 6.98 20.81
N CYS A 497 -41.56 7.59 20.08
CA CYS A 497 -41.62 9.03 19.88
C CYS A 497 -41.97 9.80 21.18
N VAL A 498 -42.92 9.29 21.98
CA VAL A 498 -43.30 9.91 23.25
C VAL A 498 -42.19 9.76 24.30
N GLU A 499 -41.60 8.57 24.43
CA GLU A 499 -40.44 8.33 25.31
C GLU A 499 -39.24 9.21 24.90
N MET A 500 -39.03 9.42 23.60
CA MET A 500 -38.04 10.36 23.10
C MET A 500 -38.33 11.79 23.60
N GLY A 501 -39.58 12.25 23.50
CA GLY A 501 -40.00 13.56 24.00
C GLY A 501 -39.79 13.73 25.51
N LEU A 502 -40.16 12.72 26.30
CA LEU A 502 -39.95 12.71 27.75
C LEU A 502 -38.44 12.70 28.08
N GLY A 503 -37.65 11.91 27.34
CA GLY A 503 -36.20 11.88 27.46
C GLY A 503 -35.55 13.24 27.13
N MET A 504 -36.04 13.95 26.12
CA MET A 504 -35.57 15.31 25.80
C MET A 504 -35.85 16.31 26.93
N ILE A 505 -37.03 16.23 27.57
CA ILE A 505 -37.39 17.07 28.72
C ILE A 505 -36.45 16.79 29.92
N GLN A 506 -36.16 15.52 30.21
CA GLN A 506 -35.20 15.17 31.26
C GLN A 506 -33.78 15.61 30.91
N ALA A 507 -33.37 15.45 29.65
CA ALA A 507 -32.03 15.83 29.20
C ALA A 507 -31.81 17.35 29.24
N ILE A 508 -32.82 18.16 28.88
CA ILE A 508 -32.72 19.61 29.00
C ILE A 508 -32.71 20.05 30.47
N GLU A 509 -33.46 19.39 31.36
CA GLU A 509 -33.41 19.68 32.79
C GLU A 509 -32.00 19.44 33.36
N GLN A 510 -31.40 18.28 33.07
CA GLN A 510 -30.02 17.97 33.45
C GLN A 510 -29.03 18.98 32.85
N PHE A 511 -29.21 19.33 31.58
CA PHE A 511 -28.39 20.32 30.90
C PHE A 511 -28.45 21.71 31.57
N CYS A 512 -29.66 22.14 31.95
CA CYS A 512 -29.88 23.39 32.68
C CYS A 512 -29.18 23.40 34.03
N GLN A 513 -29.24 22.28 34.77
CA GLN A 513 -28.57 22.15 36.06
C GLN A 513 -27.03 22.22 35.92
N GLU A 514 -26.48 21.57 34.90
CA GLU A 514 -25.02 21.54 34.66
C GLU A 514 -24.47 22.87 34.16
N LYS A 515 -25.15 23.50 33.18
CA LYS A 515 -24.68 24.75 32.55
C LYS A 515 -25.16 26.01 33.26
N ARG A 516 -26.06 25.87 34.24
CA ARG A 516 -26.72 26.97 34.97
C ARG A 516 -27.45 27.94 34.04
N GLU A 517 -28.15 27.38 33.06
CA GLU A 517 -28.98 28.11 32.11
C GLU A 517 -30.45 27.90 32.46
N MET A 518 -31.27 28.95 32.34
CA MET A 518 -32.70 28.89 32.60
C MET A 518 -33.45 28.69 31.28
N VAL A 519 -33.36 27.49 30.71
CA VAL A 519 -34.08 27.11 29.49
C VAL A 519 -35.03 25.94 29.75
N ASN A 520 -36.07 25.84 28.93
CA ASN A 520 -37.04 24.74 28.97
C ASN A 520 -37.35 24.32 27.52
N MET A 521 -38.15 23.27 27.33
CA MET A 521 -38.46 22.71 26.02
C MET A 521 -39.97 22.51 25.86
N ARG A 522 -40.49 22.85 24.69
CA ARG A 522 -41.81 22.39 24.23
C ARG A 522 -41.58 21.21 23.29
N VAL A 523 -42.43 20.20 23.41
CA VAL A 523 -42.40 19.03 22.52
C VAL A 523 -43.79 18.80 21.97
N GLY A 524 -43.92 18.64 20.66
CA GLY A 524 -45.17 18.29 19.97
C GLY A 524 -45.02 17.00 19.19
N VAL A 525 -45.98 16.07 19.32
CA VAL A 525 -45.97 14.78 18.64
C VAL A 525 -47.30 14.51 17.94
N HIS A 526 -47.20 14.19 16.64
CA HIS A 526 -48.34 13.81 15.81
C HIS A 526 -48.04 12.53 15.03
N THR A 527 -49.05 11.70 14.83
CA THR A 527 -48.98 10.44 14.09
C THR A 527 -49.80 10.54 12.81
N GLY A 528 -49.19 10.20 11.68
CA GLY A 528 -49.84 10.27 10.38
C GLY A 528 -49.02 9.62 9.26
N THR A 529 -49.18 10.14 8.06
CA THR A 529 -48.50 9.69 6.85
C THR A 529 -47.37 10.63 6.49
N VAL A 530 -46.23 10.12 6.03
CA VAL A 530 -45.14 10.94 5.50
C VAL A 530 -44.69 10.46 4.12
N LEU A 531 -44.32 11.42 3.27
CA LEU A 531 -43.49 11.16 2.10
C LEU A 531 -42.04 11.42 2.50
N CYS A 532 -41.21 10.39 2.56
CA CYS A 532 -39.80 10.53 2.91
C CYS A 532 -38.91 10.32 1.68
N GLY A 533 -37.74 10.95 1.65
CA GLY A 533 -36.84 10.81 0.51
C GLY A 533 -35.67 11.78 0.52
N ILE A 534 -34.87 11.73 -0.55
CA ILE A 534 -33.76 12.66 -0.75
C ILE A 534 -34.12 13.63 -1.87
N LEU A 535 -34.00 14.92 -1.58
CA LEU A 535 -34.28 15.99 -2.55
C LEU A 535 -33.04 16.81 -2.88
N GLY A 536 -32.89 17.14 -4.16
CA GLY A 536 -31.82 18.00 -4.67
C GLY A 536 -30.54 17.25 -5.08
N MET A 537 -29.61 17.97 -5.69
CA MET A 537 -28.31 17.43 -6.16
C MET A 537 -27.09 18.02 -5.43
N LYS A 538 -27.26 19.17 -4.78
CA LYS A 538 -26.21 19.85 -4.02
C LYS A 538 -26.75 20.07 -2.61
N ARG A 539 -25.95 19.72 -1.60
CA ARG A 539 -26.37 19.75 -0.19
C ARG A 539 -27.70 19.00 0.02
N PHE A 540 -27.84 17.86 -0.66
CA PHE A 540 -28.99 16.99 -0.48
C PHE A 540 -28.96 16.40 0.93
N LYS A 541 -30.14 16.11 1.48
CA LYS A 541 -30.33 15.46 2.77
C LYS A 541 -31.58 14.59 2.68
N PHE A 542 -31.64 13.55 3.52
CA PHE A 542 -32.89 12.85 3.74
C PHE A 542 -33.86 13.79 4.49
N ASP A 543 -35.10 13.89 4.02
CA ASP A 543 -36.13 14.72 4.65
C ASP A 543 -37.51 14.06 4.53
N VAL A 544 -38.47 14.61 5.26
CA VAL A 544 -39.87 14.17 5.28
C VAL A 544 -40.81 15.32 4.94
N TRP A 545 -41.85 15.03 4.15
CA TRP A 545 -42.85 16.00 3.73
C TRP A 545 -44.25 15.42 3.91
N SER A 546 -45.11 16.16 4.62
CA SER A 546 -46.54 15.89 4.72
C SER A 546 -47.27 17.07 5.35
N ASN A 547 -48.59 17.08 5.19
CA ASN A 547 -49.49 17.91 5.99
C ASN A 547 -49.45 17.54 7.48
N ASP A 548 -49.09 16.29 7.79
CA ASP A 548 -48.98 15.76 9.15
C ASP A 548 -47.69 16.27 9.83
N VAL A 549 -46.63 16.53 9.07
CA VAL A 549 -45.41 17.19 9.57
C VAL A 549 -45.73 18.63 10.01
N ASN A 550 -46.52 19.35 9.22
CA ASN A 550 -46.97 20.70 9.58
C ASN A 550 -47.86 20.69 10.83
N LEU A 551 -48.68 19.65 10.99
CA LEU A 551 -49.50 19.46 12.18
C LEU A 551 -48.63 19.17 13.42
N ALA A 552 -47.62 18.31 13.32
CA ALA A 552 -46.66 18.08 14.41
C ALA A 552 -45.95 19.37 14.85
N ASN A 553 -45.52 20.20 13.89
CA ASN A 553 -44.95 21.52 14.15
C ASN A 553 -45.94 22.44 14.87
N LEU A 554 -47.22 22.44 14.44
CA LEU A 554 -48.26 23.19 15.14
C LEU A 554 -48.47 22.67 16.58
N MET A 555 -48.44 21.34 16.80
CA MET A 555 -48.56 20.78 18.15
C MET A 555 -47.46 21.27 19.10
N GLU A 556 -46.23 21.42 18.61
CA GLU A 556 -45.13 22.00 19.39
C GLU A 556 -45.41 23.47 19.73
N GLN A 557 -45.82 24.27 18.74
CA GLN A 557 -46.10 25.70 18.93
C GLN A 557 -47.23 25.95 19.93
N LEU A 558 -48.24 25.08 19.95
CA LEU A 558 -49.35 25.10 20.89
C LEU A 558 -49.00 24.45 22.25
N GLY A 559 -47.84 23.80 22.35
CA GLY A 559 -47.38 23.03 23.49
C GLY A 559 -47.03 23.87 24.73
N VAL A 560 -47.08 23.22 25.89
CA VAL A 560 -46.60 23.78 27.16
C VAL A 560 -45.18 23.31 27.41
N ALA A 561 -44.34 24.20 27.95
CA ALA A 561 -42.98 23.85 28.30
C ALA A 561 -42.94 22.78 29.40
N GLY A 562 -42.07 21.77 29.24
CA GLY A 562 -41.90 20.67 30.18
C GLY A 562 -42.93 19.53 30.06
N LYS A 563 -43.80 19.58 29.04
CA LYS A 563 -44.77 18.51 28.73
C LYS A 563 -44.68 18.14 27.24
N VAL A 564 -45.07 16.91 26.93
CA VAL A 564 -45.20 16.44 25.54
C VAL A 564 -46.65 16.67 25.09
N HIS A 565 -46.85 17.51 24.08
CA HIS A 565 -48.16 17.79 23.51
C HIS A 565 -48.48 16.78 22.42
N LEU A 566 -49.57 16.04 22.59
CA LEU A 566 -49.98 14.98 21.68
C LEU A 566 -51.18 15.44 20.85
N SER A 567 -51.27 14.96 19.62
CA SER A 567 -52.53 14.98 18.87
C SER A 567 -53.40 13.79 19.24
N GLN A 568 -54.72 13.88 19.00
CA GLN A 568 -55.65 12.76 19.14
C GLN A 568 -55.17 11.52 18.37
N ALA A 569 -54.64 11.70 17.16
CA ALA A 569 -54.13 10.61 16.35
C ALA A 569 -53.04 9.83 17.08
N THR A 570 -52.09 10.51 17.75
CA THR A 570 -51.06 9.86 18.56
C THR A 570 -51.63 9.22 19.81
N ALA A 571 -52.55 9.90 20.51
CA ALA A 571 -53.19 9.38 21.71
C ALA A 571 -53.90 8.03 21.46
N ASN A 572 -54.48 7.84 20.28
CA ASN A 572 -55.12 6.57 19.90
C ASN A 572 -54.15 5.39 19.75
N PHE A 573 -52.84 5.65 19.57
CA PHE A 573 -51.80 4.61 19.53
C PHE A 573 -51.15 4.37 20.90
N LEU A 574 -51.53 5.15 21.91
CA LEU A 574 -51.02 5.04 23.27
C LEU A 574 -52.10 4.40 24.15
N ASP A 575 -51.71 3.40 24.92
CA ASP A 575 -52.55 2.81 25.96
C ASP A 575 -52.58 3.72 27.20
N ASP A 576 -53.35 3.34 28.23
CA ASP A 576 -53.49 4.05 29.52
C ASP A 576 -52.20 4.07 30.39
N ARG A 577 -51.02 3.90 29.79
CA ARG A 577 -49.73 3.87 30.47
C ARG A 577 -49.18 5.26 30.79
N TYR A 578 -49.71 6.29 30.15
CA TYR A 578 -49.29 7.67 30.34
C TYR A 578 -50.36 8.48 31.07
N GLN A 579 -49.91 9.46 31.85
CA GLN A 579 -50.82 10.43 32.46
C GLN A 579 -51.21 11.47 31.41
N HIS A 580 -52.46 11.43 30.96
CA HIS A 580 -53.00 12.37 29.99
C HIS A 580 -53.65 13.56 30.71
N GLU A 581 -53.49 14.75 30.14
CA GLU A 581 -54.14 15.98 30.59
C GLU A 581 -54.71 16.73 29.39
N ASP A 582 -55.90 17.32 29.52
CA ASP A 582 -56.54 18.05 28.42
C ASP A 582 -55.68 19.24 27.93
N GLY A 583 -55.28 19.18 26.66
CA GLY A 583 -54.52 20.20 25.96
C GLY A 583 -55.34 21.44 25.53
N GLN A 584 -56.09 22.08 26.43
CA GLN A 584 -56.94 23.22 26.05
C GLN A 584 -56.13 24.40 25.46
N VAL A 585 -56.32 24.67 24.17
CA VAL A 585 -55.57 25.67 23.38
C VAL A 585 -56.17 27.08 23.45
N ILE A 586 -57.49 27.17 23.66
CA ILE A 586 -58.31 28.38 23.47
C ILE A 586 -57.92 29.54 24.40
N GLU A 587 -57.32 29.26 25.56
CA GLU A 587 -56.92 30.28 26.53
C GLU A 587 -55.56 30.95 26.22
N ARG A 588 -54.71 30.37 25.35
CA ARG A 588 -53.30 30.78 25.22
C ARG A 588 -52.98 31.60 23.98
N ILE A 589 -53.73 31.39 22.91
CA ILE A 589 -53.59 32.10 21.64
C ILE A 589 -54.99 32.62 21.34
N GLY A 590 -55.20 33.93 21.48
CA GLY A 590 -56.54 34.52 21.34
C GLY A 590 -57.29 34.01 20.11
N GLN A 591 -58.63 33.90 20.23
CA GLN A 591 -59.52 33.23 19.26
C GLN A 591 -59.27 33.57 17.77
N SER A 592 -58.77 34.77 17.44
CA SER A 592 -58.54 35.18 16.05
C SER A 592 -57.31 34.54 15.39
N VAL A 593 -56.24 34.28 16.14
CA VAL A 593 -54.98 33.71 15.58
C VAL A 593 -55.14 32.21 15.37
N VAL A 594 -55.85 31.55 16.30
CA VAL A 594 -56.28 30.16 16.16
C VAL A 594 -57.22 30.04 14.95
N ALA A 595 -58.18 30.95 14.76
CA ALA A 595 -59.09 30.92 13.60
C ALA A 595 -58.40 31.13 12.24
N ASP A 596 -57.36 31.97 12.15
CA ASP A 596 -56.61 32.18 10.90
C ASP A 596 -55.66 31.03 10.56
N GLN A 597 -55.07 30.36 11.57
CA GLN A 597 -54.27 29.13 11.35
C GLN A 597 -55.15 27.89 11.07
N LEU A 598 -56.40 27.90 11.54
CA LEU A 598 -57.38 26.81 11.35
C LEU A 598 -58.28 26.97 10.10
N LYS A 599 -58.15 28.07 9.34
CA LYS A 599 -59.08 28.46 8.25
C LYS A 599 -59.16 27.51 7.05
N GLY A 600 -58.53 26.33 7.11
CA GLY A 600 -58.46 25.35 6.03
C GLY A 600 -58.91 23.92 6.36
N ARG A 601 -59.39 23.59 7.57
CA ARG A 601 -59.73 22.19 7.93
C ARG A 601 -61.12 22.03 8.57
N ARG A 602 -61.86 21.01 8.12
CA ARG A 602 -63.23 20.69 8.58
C ARG A 602 -63.18 19.96 9.93
N SER A 603 -64.10 20.38 10.81
CA SER A 603 -64.49 19.79 12.10
C SER A 603 -63.53 19.98 13.29
N LEU A 604 -64.09 20.56 14.35
CA LEU A 604 -63.46 20.88 15.64
C LEU A 604 -63.18 19.64 16.51
N ASN A 605 -63.67 18.46 16.12
CA ASN A 605 -63.79 17.29 17.00
C ASN A 605 -62.57 16.33 16.98
N GLU A 606 -61.54 16.63 16.19
CA GLU A 606 -60.31 15.80 16.08
C GLU A 606 -59.15 16.28 16.98
N TRP A 607 -59.38 17.27 17.85
CA TRP A 607 -58.31 18.10 18.44
C TRP A 607 -58.24 18.08 19.97
N THR A 608 -58.95 17.20 20.65
CA THR A 608 -58.98 17.14 22.12
C THR A 608 -58.76 15.73 22.66
N ALA A 609 -57.48 15.41 22.92
CA ALA A 609 -57.03 14.47 23.95
C ALA A 609 -55.60 14.83 24.37
#